data_AF-A0A1I5BIF5-F1
#
_entry.id   AF-A0A1I5BIF5-F1
#
_cell.length_a   1.000
_cell.length_b   1.000
_cell.length_c   1.000
_cell.angle_alpha   90.00
_cell.angle_beta   90.00
_cell.angle_gamma   90.00
#
_symmetry.space_group_name_H-M   'P 1'
#
loop_
_entity.id
_entity.type
_entity.pdbx_description
1 polymer ?
#
loop_
_entity_poly.entity_id
_entity_poly.type
_entity_poly.pdbx_seq_one_letter_code
_entity_poly.pdbx_strand_id
1 'polypeptide(L)'
;MKKILLLATLAFSTLSFGQQLGEFTSLELKNTNDIISYIDFKGMNNQTEDFVGRLDYIDGTGFSFKRWNVDGNLMSIQDNGRVGIGTSNPDEKLTVKGKIHAEEIIVDLAVPADYVFQKYFTG
;
A
#
# COMPACT_ATOMS: atom_id res chain seq x y z
N MET A 1 -50.39 -11.19 -22.11
CA MET A 1 -49.52 -10.19 -21.44
C MET A 1 -48.06 -10.57 -21.73
N LYS A 2 -47.31 -9.72 -22.45
CA LYS A 2 -45.88 -9.96 -22.72
C LYS A 2 -45.10 -9.77 -21.42
N LYS A 3 -44.59 -10.86 -20.83
CA LYS A 3 -43.62 -10.79 -19.74
C LYS A 3 -42.28 -10.34 -20.35
N ILE A 4 -41.89 -9.10 -20.10
CA ILE A 4 -40.51 -8.65 -20.31
C ILE A 4 -39.69 -9.18 -19.13
N LEU A 5 -38.70 -10.01 -19.42
CA LEU A 5 -37.72 -10.44 -18.44
C LEU A 5 -36.55 -9.47 -18.53
N LEU A 6 -36.44 -8.56 -17.56
CA LEU A 6 -35.24 -7.75 -17.40
C LEU A 6 -34.18 -8.64 -16.73
N LEU A 7 -33.18 -9.10 -17.48
CA LEU A 7 -31.98 -9.66 -16.87
C LEU A 7 -31.13 -8.49 -16.35
N ALA A 8 -31.09 -8.32 -15.03
CA ALA A 8 -30.09 -7.48 -14.38
C ALA A 8 -28.88 -8.38 -14.05
N THR A 9 -27.76 -8.13 -14.71
CA THR A 9 -26.49 -8.76 -14.37
C THR A 9 -25.97 -8.09 -13.10
N LEU A 10 -25.93 -8.82 -11.99
CA LEU A 10 -25.23 -8.37 -10.78
C LEU A 10 -23.77 -8.82 -10.89
N ALA A 11 -22.86 -7.85 -10.94
CA ALA A 11 -21.44 -8.13 -10.85
C ALA A 11 -21.07 -8.33 -9.37
N PHE A 12 -20.61 -9.52 -9.00
CA PHE A 12 -20.13 -9.81 -7.66
C PHE A 12 -18.60 -9.93 -7.70
N SER A 13 -17.90 -9.25 -6.78
CA SER A 13 -16.51 -9.58 -6.45
C SER A 13 -16.46 -10.89 -5.67
N THR A 14 -15.36 -11.63 -5.78
CA THR A 14 -15.20 -12.93 -5.11
C THR A 14 -14.32 -12.79 -3.88
N LEU A 15 -14.81 -13.33 -2.77
CA LEU A 15 -14.05 -13.58 -1.55
C LEU A 15 -13.91 -15.09 -1.40
N SER A 16 -12.69 -15.61 -1.49
CA SER A 16 -12.40 -17.05 -1.44
C SER A 16 -11.60 -17.37 -0.19
N PHE A 17 -12.09 -18.34 0.59
CA PHE A 17 -11.41 -18.84 1.79
C PHE A 17 -10.86 -20.24 1.53
N GLY A 18 -9.56 -20.42 1.75
CA GLY A 18 -8.98 -21.76 1.74
C GLY A 18 -8.79 -22.34 0.33
N GLN A 19 -8.64 -21.50 -0.69
CA GLN A 19 -8.38 -21.96 -2.04
C GLN A 19 -6.99 -22.58 -2.11
N GLN A 20 -6.92 -23.84 -2.54
CA GLN A 20 -5.65 -24.51 -2.78
C GLN A 20 -5.12 -24.12 -4.17
N LEU A 21 -4.06 -23.32 -4.19
CA LEU A 21 -3.28 -23.01 -5.39
C LEU A 21 -1.94 -23.76 -5.29
N GLY A 22 -1.90 -24.98 -5.82
CA GLY A 22 -0.75 -25.86 -5.65
C GLY A 22 -0.61 -26.35 -4.20
N GLU A 23 0.52 -26.04 -3.56
CA GLU A 23 0.80 -26.44 -2.17
C GLU A 23 0.37 -25.39 -1.13
N PHE A 24 -0.13 -24.23 -1.57
CA PHE A 24 -0.53 -23.14 -0.67
C PHE A 24 -2.05 -23.05 -0.53
N THR A 25 -2.48 -22.73 0.68
CA THR A 25 -3.85 -22.34 0.99
C THR A 25 -3.88 -20.83 1.21
N SER A 26 -4.73 -20.10 0.49
CA SER A 26 -4.80 -18.65 0.58
C SER A 26 -6.18 -18.11 0.91
N LEU A 27 -6.20 -16.87 1.39
CA LEU A 27 -7.33 -15.96 1.33
C LEU A 27 -7.12 -15.07 0.10
N GLU A 28 -8.06 -15.08 -0.84
CA GLU A 28 -7.99 -14.28 -2.06
C GLU A 28 -9.10 -13.22 -2.08
N LEU A 29 -8.70 -11.98 -2.32
CA LEU A 29 -9.56 -10.83 -2.60
C LEU A 29 -9.35 -10.44 -4.05
N LYS A 30 -10.31 -10.73 -4.92
CA LYS A 30 -10.24 -10.39 -6.35
C LYS A 30 -11.40 -9.50 -6.73
N ASN A 31 -11.07 -8.29 -7.17
CA ASN A 31 -12.00 -7.42 -7.88
C ASN A 31 -11.89 -7.69 -9.38
N THR A 32 -13.03 -7.88 -10.06
CA THR A 32 -13.11 -8.16 -11.49
C THR A 32 -13.46 -6.94 -12.34
N ASN A 33 -13.83 -5.82 -11.72
CA ASN A 33 -14.29 -4.61 -12.41
C ASN A 33 -13.58 -3.32 -11.96
N ASP A 34 -12.81 -3.36 -10.87
CA ASP A 34 -12.09 -2.22 -10.33
C ASP A 34 -10.62 -2.56 -10.13
N ILE A 35 -9.75 -1.56 -10.19
CA ILE A 35 -8.30 -1.72 -10.04
C ILE A 35 -7.89 -1.91 -8.57
N ILE A 36 -8.83 -1.94 -7.62
CA ILE A 36 -8.53 -1.90 -6.18
C ILE A 36 -9.16 -3.10 -5.44
N SER A 37 -8.37 -3.72 -4.58
CA SER A 37 -8.84 -4.64 -3.54
C SER A 37 -8.32 -4.19 -2.18
N TYR A 38 -9.14 -4.24 -1.14
CA TYR A 38 -8.76 -3.73 0.17
C TYR A 38 -9.36 -4.50 1.34
N ILE A 39 -8.70 -4.36 2.50
CA ILE A 39 -9.21 -4.73 3.82
C ILE A 39 -9.36 -3.44 4.61
N ASP A 40 -10.58 -3.15 5.06
CA ASP A 40 -10.89 -1.98 5.85
C ASP A 40 -11.01 -2.28 7.33
N PHE A 41 -10.44 -1.39 8.14
CA PHE A 41 -10.56 -1.38 9.59
C PHE A 41 -11.37 -0.16 10.00
N LYS A 42 -12.46 -0.40 10.72
CA LYS A 42 -13.35 0.63 11.26
C LYS A 42 -13.03 0.87 12.73
N GLY A 43 -13.06 2.13 13.17
CA GLY A 43 -12.89 2.49 14.59
C GLY A 43 -14.23 2.48 15.33
N MET A 44 -14.20 2.14 16.63
CA MET A 44 -15.42 2.00 17.46
C MET A 44 -16.25 3.29 17.60
N ASN A 45 -15.66 4.47 17.34
CA ASN A 45 -16.29 5.77 17.54
C ASN A 45 -16.28 6.69 16.31
N ASN A 46 -15.93 6.19 15.11
CA ASN A 46 -15.53 7.07 14.01
C ASN A 46 -16.58 7.25 12.90
N GLN A 47 -16.89 8.53 12.67
CA GLN A 47 -17.86 9.16 11.77
C GLN A 47 -17.41 9.16 10.29
N THR A 48 -16.88 8.05 9.79
CA THR A 48 -16.41 7.96 8.40
C THR A 48 -17.15 6.83 7.69
N GLU A 49 -17.86 7.16 6.61
CA GLU A 49 -18.65 6.19 5.84
C GLU A 49 -17.80 5.00 5.34
N ASP A 50 -16.47 5.16 5.20
CA ASP A 50 -15.61 4.21 4.46
C ASP A 50 -14.53 3.46 5.30
N PHE A 51 -13.55 4.10 5.94
CA PHE A 51 -12.56 3.38 6.77
C PHE A 51 -11.86 4.26 7.80
N VAL A 52 -11.17 3.65 8.78
CA VAL A 52 -10.19 4.33 9.65
C VAL A 52 -8.77 3.97 9.25
N GLY A 53 -8.51 2.68 8.99
CA GLY A 53 -7.28 2.18 8.37
C GLY A 53 -7.61 1.25 7.22
N ARG A 54 -6.75 1.19 6.21
CA ARG A 54 -6.93 0.36 5.02
C ARG A 54 -5.60 -0.28 4.63
N LEU A 55 -5.64 -1.57 4.31
CA LEU A 55 -4.62 -2.24 3.50
C LEU A 55 -5.20 -2.39 2.11
N ASP A 56 -4.53 -1.89 1.09
CA ASP A 56 -5.01 -2.02 -0.28
C ASP A 56 -3.93 -2.46 -1.26
N TYR A 57 -4.40 -3.01 -2.36
CA TYR A 57 -3.64 -3.21 -3.57
C TYR A 57 -4.38 -2.52 -4.70
N ILE A 58 -3.67 -1.70 -5.46
CA ILE A 58 -4.16 -1.00 -6.64
C ILE A 58 -3.34 -1.47 -7.85
N ASP A 59 -3.97 -2.08 -8.84
CA ASP A 59 -3.31 -2.54 -10.08
C ASP A 59 -2.63 -1.38 -10.81
N GLY A 60 -1.38 -1.59 -11.21
CA GLY A 60 -0.51 -0.57 -11.80
C GLY A 60 0.03 0.48 -10.82
N THR A 61 -0.28 0.37 -9.53
CA THR A 61 0.25 1.25 -8.47
C THR A 61 1.00 0.47 -7.41
N GLY A 62 0.42 -0.57 -6.82
CA GLY A 62 1.02 -1.42 -5.81
C GLY A 62 0.23 -1.54 -4.50
N PHE A 63 0.91 -2.02 -3.47
CA PHE A 63 0.34 -2.28 -2.14
C PHE A 63 0.53 -1.08 -1.20
N SER A 64 -0.48 -0.69 -0.42
CA SER A 64 -0.35 0.44 0.52
C SER A 64 -1.04 0.24 1.88
N PHE A 65 -0.47 0.94 2.87
CA PHE A 65 -1.07 1.20 4.17
C PHE A 65 -1.60 2.62 4.20
N LYS A 66 -2.90 2.76 4.47
CA LYS A 66 -3.59 4.07 4.47
C LYS A 66 -4.32 4.30 5.78
N ARG A 67 -4.44 5.58 6.13
CA ARG A 67 -5.32 6.08 7.19
C ARG A 67 -6.27 7.09 6.60
N TRP A 68 -7.50 7.12 7.10
CA TRP A 68 -8.48 8.10 6.68
C TRP A 68 -8.00 9.53 6.90
N ASN A 69 -8.21 10.39 5.91
CA ASN A 69 -7.89 11.81 5.96
C ASN A 69 -6.41 12.10 6.31
N VAL A 70 -5.51 11.29 5.77
CA VAL A 70 -4.07 11.56 5.74
C VAL A 70 -3.66 11.75 4.29
N ASP A 71 -2.93 12.82 4.01
CA ASP A 71 -2.42 13.09 2.67
C ASP A 71 -1.37 12.05 2.28
N GLY A 72 -1.73 11.19 1.32
CA GLY A 72 -0.87 10.13 0.80
C GLY A 72 -0.89 8.84 1.62
N ASN A 73 0.00 7.92 1.23
CA ASN A 73 0.13 6.62 1.88
C ASN A 73 1.03 6.74 3.11
N LEU A 74 0.67 6.07 4.22
CA LEU A 74 1.57 5.94 5.37
C LEU A 74 2.81 5.15 4.96
N MET A 75 2.59 4.04 4.26
CA MET A 75 3.62 3.26 3.58
C MET A 75 3.04 2.72 2.27
N SER A 76 3.84 2.67 1.23
CA SER A 76 3.50 2.03 -0.05
C SER A 76 4.66 1.24 -0.59
N ILE A 77 4.34 0.13 -1.25
CA ILE A 77 5.26 -0.69 -2.04
C ILE A 77 4.69 -0.68 -3.45
N GLN A 78 5.35 0.03 -4.35
CA GLN A 78 4.90 0.16 -5.72
C GLN A 78 5.17 -1.12 -6.52
N ASP A 79 4.42 -1.34 -7.60
CA ASP A 79 4.61 -2.50 -8.48
C ASP A 79 6.02 -2.55 -9.12
N ASN A 80 6.69 -1.39 -9.21
CA ASN A 80 8.09 -1.27 -9.65
C ASN A 80 9.12 -1.61 -8.55
N GLY A 81 8.68 -2.02 -7.37
CA GLY A 81 9.51 -2.41 -6.21
C GLY A 81 9.98 -1.25 -5.33
N ARG A 82 9.57 0.00 -5.59
CA ARG A 82 9.93 1.15 -4.75
C ARG A 82 9.07 1.22 -3.49
N VAL A 83 9.68 1.60 -2.38
CA VAL A 83 9.00 1.75 -1.09
C VAL A 83 8.95 3.23 -0.71
N GLY A 84 7.75 3.75 -0.46
CA GLY A 84 7.53 5.10 0.04
C GLY A 84 6.98 5.07 1.46
N ILE A 85 7.55 5.84 2.40
CA ILE A 85 6.99 6.08 3.75
C ILE A 85 6.61 7.57 3.85
N GLY A 86 5.33 7.85 4.09
CA GLY A 86 4.78 9.21 4.08
C GLY A 86 4.74 9.86 2.69
N THR A 87 4.97 9.10 1.63
CA THR A 87 4.88 9.54 0.23
C THR A 87 4.38 8.39 -0.64
N SER A 88 3.56 8.72 -1.64
CA SER A 88 3.15 7.79 -2.70
C SER A 88 4.07 7.85 -3.92
N ASN A 89 4.99 8.83 -3.97
CA ASN A 89 5.86 9.12 -5.11
C ASN A 89 7.33 9.01 -4.68
N PRO A 90 7.85 7.79 -4.41
CA PRO A 90 9.25 7.57 -4.13
C PRO A 90 10.10 7.87 -5.37
N ASP A 91 11.13 8.68 -5.19
CA ASP A 91 12.15 9.02 -6.18
C ASP A 91 13.27 7.97 -6.24
N GLU A 92 13.49 7.23 -5.15
CA GLU A 92 14.48 6.17 -5.00
C GLU A 92 13.85 4.82 -4.61
N LYS A 93 14.66 3.76 -4.46
CA LYS A 93 14.16 2.44 -4.00
C LYS A 93 13.46 2.50 -2.65
N LEU A 94 13.94 3.36 -1.75
CA LEU A 94 13.30 3.67 -0.48
C LEU A 94 13.30 5.20 -0.31
N THR A 95 12.12 5.80 -0.23
CA THR A 95 11.96 7.23 0.04
C THR A 95 11.14 7.42 1.31
N VAL A 96 11.68 8.16 2.28
CA VAL A 96 10.97 8.53 3.52
C VAL A 96 10.73 10.04 3.51
N LYS A 97 9.47 10.46 3.48
CA LYS A 97 9.08 11.87 3.59
C LYS A 97 8.89 12.23 5.06
N GLY A 98 9.99 12.39 5.79
CA GLY A 98 9.97 12.70 7.22
C GLY A 98 11.33 12.52 7.88
N LYS A 99 11.36 12.64 9.21
CA LYS A 99 12.57 12.36 10.01
C LYS A 99 12.66 10.87 10.31
N ILE A 100 13.86 10.31 10.19
CA ILE A 100 14.18 8.94 10.58
C ILE A 100 14.89 8.99 11.93
N HIS A 101 14.34 8.33 12.94
CA HIS A 101 15.04 8.02 14.19
C HIS A 101 15.47 6.56 14.09
N ALA A 102 16.77 6.31 14.07
CA ALA A 102 17.35 4.98 14.04
C ALA A 102 18.38 4.85 15.17
N GLU A 103 18.46 3.65 15.76
CA GLU A 103 19.52 3.33 16.72
C GLU A 103 20.86 3.11 16.01
N GLU A 104 20.85 2.41 14.87
CA GLU A 104 22.01 2.18 14.01
C GLU A 104 21.58 2.22 12.54
N ILE A 105 22.45 2.74 11.67
CA ILE A 105 22.32 2.64 10.21
C ILE A 105 23.65 2.09 9.67
N ILE A 106 23.58 0.91 9.04
CA ILE A 106 24.71 0.33 8.32
C ILE A 106 24.57 0.70 6.85
N VAL A 107 25.60 1.35 6.31
CA VAL A 107 25.68 1.66 4.87
C VAL A 107 26.78 0.80 4.27
N ASP A 108 26.39 -0.23 3.52
CA ASP A 108 27.32 -1.05 2.74
C ASP A 108 27.44 -0.46 1.35
N LEU A 109 28.54 0.28 1.13
CA LEU A 109 28.89 0.76 -0.18
C LEU A 109 29.91 -0.22 -0.77
N ALA A 110 29.63 -0.75 -1.96
CA ALA A 110 30.63 -1.41 -2.80
C ALA A 110 31.63 -0.39 -3.41
N VAL A 111 31.92 0.69 -2.66
CA VAL A 111 32.77 1.83 -3.01
C VAL A 111 33.48 2.24 -1.71
N PRO A 112 34.80 2.52 -1.72
CA PRO A 112 35.48 3.00 -0.53
C PRO A 112 34.75 4.24 0.01
N ALA A 113 34.43 4.25 1.31
CA ALA A 113 33.75 5.38 1.94
C ALA A 113 34.62 6.65 1.82
N ASP A 114 34.06 7.69 1.19
CA ASP A 114 34.66 9.03 1.24
C ASP A 114 34.20 9.69 2.54
N TYR A 115 35.02 9.54 3.59
CA TYR A 115 34.75 10.18 4.88
C TYR A 115 35.01 11.69 4.76
N VAL A 116 33.97 12.46 4.41
CA VAL A 116 34.02 13.92 4.47
C VAL A 116 33.92 14.38 5.92
N PHE A 117 35.04 14.40 6.64
CA PHE A 117 35.14 15.22 7.84
C PHE A 117 35.19 16.67 7.38
N GLN A 118 34.07 17.40 7.47
CA GLN A 118 34.12 18.85 7.35
C GLN A 118 34.97 19.39 8.51
N LYS A 119 36.25 19.65 8.22
CA LYS A 119 36.99 20.68 8.95
C LYS A 119 36.27 21.99 8.62
N TYR A 120 35.91 22.75 9.65
CA TYR A 120 35.23 24.05 9.58
C TYR A 120 33.69 24.01 9.50
N PHE A 121 33.06 23.46 10.54
CA PHE A 121 31.75 23.99 10.96
C PHE A 121 32.01 25.29 11.75
N THR A 122 31.85 26.43 11.09
CA THR A 122 31.70 27.75 11.73
C THR A 122 30.48 28.42 11.11
N GLY A 123 29.33 28.20 11.74
CA GLY A 123 28.02 28.69 11.31
C GLY A 123 26.92 28.02 12.09
#